data_AF-A0ABC8T2L2-F1
#
_entry.id   AF-A0ABC8T2L2-F1
#
_cell.length_a   1.000
_cell.length_b   1.000
_cell.length_c   1.000
_cell.angle_alpha   90.00
_cell.angle_beta   90.00
_cell.angle_gamma   90.00
#
_symmetry.space_group_name_H-M   'P 1'
#
loop_
_entity.id
_entity.type
_entity.pdbx_description
1 polymer ?
#
loop_
_entity_poly.entity_id
_entity_poly.type
_entity_poly.pdbx_seq_one_letter_code
_entity_poly.pdbx_strand_id
1 'polypeptide(L)'
;MIARYNLYPPCPRPDLILGVKPHADGTAITFLLQDKEVEGLQVLKDDQWFRVPIVPNALLVNVGDQAEIMSNGMFKSPLHRVVTNSERERMTLAVFCTPGSDKEVQPVEELIGENRPRLYKKVKNYVDIFFQNYQQGKRPIEAAKI
;
A
#
# COMPACT_ATOMS: atom_id res chain seq x y z
N MET A 1 9.85 -10.30 -6.79
CA MET A 1 8.93 -10.30 -5.63
C MET A 1 9.76 -10.23 -4.37
N ILE A 2 9.29 -9.53 -3.34
CA ILE A 2 9.97 -9.41 -2.04
C ILE A 2 8.99 -9.80 -0.95
N ALA A 3 9.43 -10.58 0.04
CA ALA A 3 8.63 -10.95 1.21
C ALA A 3 9.13 -10.20 2.45
N ARG A 4 8.20 -9.70 3.26
CA ARG A 4 8.47 -9.03 4.54
C ARG A 4 7.67 -9.68 5.65
N TYR A 5 8.38 -10.25 6.60
CA TYR A 5 7.83 -10.68 7.88
C TYR A 5 7.75 -9.48 8.81
N ASN A 6 6.58 -9.23 9.40
CA ASN A 6 6.42 -8.17 10.38
C ASN A 6 5.98 -8.78 11.71
N LEU A 7 6.71 -8.45 12.77
CA LEU A 7 6.33 -8.73 14.16
C LEU A 7 6.02 -7.38 14.84
N TYR A 8 4.82 -7.27 15.40
CA TYR A 8 4.37 -6.12 16.17
C TYR A 8 4.19 -6.54 17.64
N PRO A 9 5.13 -6.20 18.54
CA PRO A 9 5.01 -6.53 19.95
C PRO A 9 3.83 -5.79 20.63
N PRO A 10 3.37 -6.27 21.79
CA PRO A 10 2.44 -5.51 22.63
C PRO A 10 3.00 -4.13 22.96
N CYS A 11 2.16 -3.10 22.84
CA CYS A 11 2.49 -1.71 23.14
C CYS A 11 1.68 -1.23 24.34
N PRO A 12 2.32 -0.74 25.42
CA PRO A 12 1.60 -0.26 26.61
C PRO A 12 0.80 1.03 26.37
N ARG A 13 1.09 1.74 25.27
CA ARG A 13 0.45 3.00 24.86
C ARG A 13 -0.02 2.93 23.41
N PRO A 14 -0.96 2.03 23.07
CA PRO A 14 -1.41 1.83 21.69
C PRO A 14 -2.21 3.02 21.16
N ASP A 15 -2.64 3.92 22.06
CA ASP A 15 -3.25 5.22 21.77
C ASP A 15 -2.27 6.25 21.18
N LEU A 16 -0.97 6.09 21.44
CA LEU A 16 0.06 7.05 21.05
C LEU A 16 0.93 6.59 19.86
N ILE A 17 0.97 5.28 19.59
CA ILE A 17 1.95 4.68 18.67
C ILE A 17 1.27 3.75 17.66
N LEU A 18 1.62 3.94 16.39
CA LEU A 18 1.27 3.03 15.31
C LEU A 18 2.38 2.00 15.10
N GLY A 19 1.99 0.77 14.75
CA GLY A 19 2.93 -0.27 14.33
C GLY A 19 3.53 0.04 12.95
N VAL A 20 2.73 0.64 12.06
CA VAL A 20 3.19 1.21 10.79
C VAL A 20 2.41 2.50 10.53
N LYS A 21 3.11 3.59 10.22
CA LYS A 21 2.50 4.88 9.88
C LYS A 21 1.60 4.79 8.62
N PRO A 22 0.64 5.71 8.43
CA PRO A 22 -0.17 5.77 7.23
C PRO A 22 0.68 5.82 5.95
N HIS A 23 0.41 4.92 5.02
CA HIS A 23 1.10 4.83 3.74
C HIS A 23 0.25 4.09 2.70
N ALA A 24 0.63 4.18 1.43
CA ALA A 24 0.17 3.25 0.42
C ALA A 24 1.38 2.45 -0.09
N ASP A 25 1.15 1.34 -0.75
CA ASP A 25 2.24 0.51 -1.26
C ASP A 25 2.79 1.07 -2.57
N GLY A 26 4.12 1.17 -2.68
CA GLY A 26 4.80 1.56 -3.92
C GLY A 26 4.86 0.47 -4.99
N THR A 27 4.14 -0.64 -4.81
CA THR A 27 4.20 -1.87 -5.63
C THR A 27 3.07 -1.87 -6.66
N ALA A 28 2.94 -2.94 -7.45
CA ALA A 28 1.73 -3.15 -8.25
C ALA A 28 0.64 -3.84 -7.42
N ILE A 29 0.97 -4.97 -6.79
CA ILE A 29 0.06 -5.75 -5.96
C ILE A 29 0.79 -6.21 -4.70
N THR A 30 0.10 -6.20 -3.57
CA THR A 30 0.56 -6.77 -2.31
C THR A 30 -0.38 -7.88 -1.88
N PHE A 31 0.19 -9.03 -1.49
CA PHE A 31 -0.51 -10.12 -0.82
C PHE A 31 -0.13 -10.11 0.65
N LEU A 32 -1.12 -10.12 1.54
CA LEU A 32 -0.92 -10.10 2.97
C LEU A 32 -1.59 -11.32 3.61
N LEU A 33 -0.76 -12.18 4.22
CA LEU A 33 -1.22 -13.14 5.21
C LEU A 33 -1.30 -12.42 6.55
N GLN A 34 -2.53 -12.24 7.04
CA GLN A 34 -2.78 -11.65 8.36
C GLN A 34 -2.47 -12.65 9.48
N ASP A 35 -2.32 -12.14 10.69
CA ASP A 35 -2.35 -12.94 11.90
C ASP A 35 -3.67 -13.72 11.98
N LYS A 36 -3.65 -14.87 12.67
CA LYS A 36 -4.83 -15.72 12.81
C LYS A 36 -5.87 -15.15 13.79
N GLU A 37 -5.43 -14.36 14.76
CA GLU A 37 -6.27 -13.93 15.88
C GLU A 37 -6.11 -12.44 16.21
N VAL A 38 -4.97 -11.82 15.88
CA VAL A 38 -4.67 -10.45 16.30
C VAL A 38 -4.82 -9.46 15.15
N GLU A 39 -5.86 -8.64 15.24
CA GLU A 39 -6.15 -7.60 14.26
C GLU A 39 -5.20 -6.40 14.40
N GLY A 40 -5.16 -5.54 13.38
CA GLY A 40 -4.34 -4.33 13.45
C GLY A 40 -4.23 -3.54 12.16
N LEU A 41 -4.52 -4.16 11.01
CA LEU A 41 -4.57 -3.43 9.75
C LEU A 41 -5.81 -2.52 9.69
N GLN A 42 -5.59 -1.27 9.30
CA GLN A 42 -6.65 -0.32 8.99
C GLN A 42 -6.43 0.28 7.61
N VAL A 43 -7.51 0.52 6.86
CA VAL A 43 -7.53 1.16 5.54
C VAL A 43 -8.32 2.45 5.64
N LEU A 44 -7.83 3.52 5.01
CA LEU A 44 -8.53 4.79 4.93
C LEU A 44 -9.53 4.75 3.77
N LYS A 45 -10.78 5.09 4.04
CA LYS A 45 -11.84 5.28 3.05
C LYS A 45 -12.73 6.42 3.51
N ASP A 46 -13.09 7.33 2.62
CA ASP A 46 -13.97 8.47 2.92
C ASP A 46 -13.53 9.25 4.19
N ASP A 47 -12.23 9.50 4.29
CA ASP A 47 -11.54 10.16 5.43
C ASP A 47 -11.70 9.46 6.79
N GLN A 48 -12.12 8.19 6.79
CA GLN A 48 -12.30 7.36 7.98
C GLN A 48 -11.44 6.10 7.92
N TRP A 49 -10.88 5.72 9.07
CA TRP A 49 -10.07 4.51 9.21
C TRP A 49 -10.98 3.31 9.51
N PHE A 50 -11.01 2.36 8.58
CA PHE A 50 -11.74 1.11 8.73
C PHE A 50 -10.81 -0.02 9.10
N ARG A 51 -11.21 -0.81 10.11
CA ARG A 51 -10.54 -2.05 10.48
C ARG A 51 -10.73 -3.09 9.39
N VAL A 52 -9.65 -3.77 9.02
CA VAL A 52 -9.74 -4.96 8.16
C VAL A 52 -9.92 -6.20 9.05
N PRO A 53 -11.03 -6.94 8.93
CA PRO A 53 -11.25 -8.13 9.73
C PRO A 53 -10.28 -9.26 9.32
N ILE A 54 -9.99 -10.14 10.26
CA ILE A 54 -9.36 -11.43 9.93
C ILE A 54 -10.43 -12.36 9.36
N VAL A 55 -10.17 -12.86 8.15
CA VAL A 55 -11.00 -13.88 7.51
C VAL A 55 -10.18 -15.18 7.48
N PRO A 56 -10.66 -16.26 8.11
CA PRO A 56 -9.94 -17.54 8.13
C PRO A 56 -9.59 -18.02 6.72
N ASN A 57 -8.36 -18.50 6.54
CA ASN A 57 -7.83 -19.02 5.28
C ASN A 57 -7.83 -18.03 4.10
N ALA A 58 -7.94 -16.73 4.38
CA ALA A 58 -7.88 -15.70 3.36
C ALA A 58 -6.51 -15.01 3.31
N LEU A 59 -6.16 -14.57 2.10
CA LEU A 59 -5.13 -13.55 1.90
C LEU A 59 -5.85 -12.24 1.62
N LEU A 60 -5.38 -11.15 2.23
CA LEU A 60 -5.76 -9.82 1.79
C LEU A 60 -4.92 -9.46 0.58
N VAL A 61 -5.55 -8.90 -0.45
CA VAL A 61 -4.88 -8.38 -1.63
C VAL A 61 -5.21 -6.90 -1.76
N ASN A 62 -4.19 -6.06 -1.88
CA ASN A 62 -4.37 -4.65 -2.23
C ASN A 62 -3.52 -4.28 -3.44
N VAL A 63 -4.05 -3.32 -4.22
CA VAL A 63 -3.30 -2.67 -5.28
C VAL A 63 -2.36 -1.61 -4.68
N GLY A 64 -1.22 -1.42 -5.32
CA GLY A 64 -0.29 -0.35 -5.00
C GLY A 64 -0.25 0.72 -6.08
N ASP A 65 0.62 1.71 -5.88
CA ASP A 65 0.75 2.89 -6.73
C ASP A 65 1.02 2.55 -8.18
N GLN A 66 1.82 1.51 -8.46
CA GLN A 66 2.15 1.16 -9.84
C GLN A 66 0.94 0.59 -10.58
N ALA A 67 0.05 -0.13 -9.89
CA ALA A 67 -1.21 -0.58 -10.49
C ALA A 67 -2.18 0.59 -10.69
N GLU A 68 -2.23 1.55 -9.77
CA GLU A 68 -3.00 2.79 -9.96
C GLU A 68 -2.50 3.56 -11.20
N ILE A 69 -1.19 3.76 -11.33
CA ILE A 69 -0.57 4.41 -12.52
C ILE A 69 -0.93 3.66 -13.80
N MET A 70 -0.71 2.34 -13.85
CA MET A 70 -1.01 1.53 -15.05
C MET A 70 -2.49 1.57 -15.42
N SER A 71 -3.38 1.59 -14.44
CA SER A 71 -4.83 1.63 -14.66
C SER A 71 -5.37 3.03 -14.97
N ASN A 72 -4.49 4.03 -15.13
CA ASN A 72 -4.84 5.44 -15.29
C ASN A 72 -5.82 5.93 -14.19
N GLY A 73 -5.60 5.47 -12.95
CA GLY A 73 -6.41 5.87 -11.80
C GLY A 73 -7.73 5.11 -11.63
N MET A 74 -8.03 4.08 -12.42
CA MET A 74 -9.22 3.23 -12.22
C MET A 74 -9.16 2.47 -10.89
N PHE A 75 -8.03 1.84 -10.62
CA PHE A 75 -7.74 1.28 -9.31
C PHE A 75 -7.11 2.34 -8.42
N LYS A 76 -7.50 2.36 -7.15
CA LYS A 76 -6.96 3.27 -6.15
C LYS A 76 -6.04 2.53 -5.20
N SER A 77 -4.80 2.98 -5.11
CA SER A 77 -3.80 2.57 -4.15
C SER A 77 -4.17 3.11 -2.76
N PRO A 78 -4.71 2.25 -1.87
CA PRO A 78 -5.35 2.72 -0.65
C PRO A 78 -4.31 3.09 0.40
N LEU A 79 -4.57 4.20 1.10
CA LEU A 79 -3.84 4.49 2.33
C LEU A 79 -4.24 3.46 3.39
N HIS A 80 -3.26 2.90 4.05
CA HIS A 80 -3.42 1.94 5.12
C HIS A 80 -2.38 2.18 6.22
N ARG A 81 -2.68 1.71 7.43
CA ARG A 81 -1.79 1.79 8.60
C ARG A 81 -1.93 0.54 9.45
N VAL A 82 -1.02 0.35 10.39
CA VAL A 82 -1.13 -0.73 11.38
C VAL A 82 -1.19 -0.12 12.76
N VAL A 83 -2.27 -0.40 13.51
CA VAL A 83 -2.40 -0.07 14.93
C VAL A 83 -1.78 -1.18 15.78
N THR A 84 -1.34 -0.84 16.99
CA THR A 84 -0.84 -1.79 17.98
C THR A 84 -1.92 -2.10 19.02
N ASN A 85 -1.65 -3.04 19.90
CA ASN A 85 -2.49 -3.34 21.07
C ASN A 85 -1.57 -3.64 22.27
N SER A 86 -2.11 -3.60 23.49
CA SER A 86 -1.32 -3.78 24.73
C SER A 86 -1.20 -5.21 25.21
N GLU A 87 -1.86 -6.17 24.58
CA GLU A 87 -2.06 -7.51 25.14
C GLU A 87 -1.29 -8.61 24.41
N ARG A 88 -1.27 -8.56 23.07
CA ARG A 88 -0.78 -9.65 22.22
C ARG A 88 0.08 -9.13 21.09
N GLU A 89 1.14 -9.86 20.80
CA GLU A 89 1.91 -9.63 19.58
C GLU A 89 1.08 -9.99 18.34
N ARG A 90 1.37 -9.33 17.22
CA ARG A 90 0.77 -9.60 15.92
C ARG A 90 1.86 -9.95 14.92
N MET A 91 1.68 -11.02 14.15
CA MET A 91 2.58 -11.39 13.07
C MET A 91 1.89 -11.36 11.70
N THR A 92 2.62 -10.94 10.67
CA THR A 92 2.13 -10.98 9.28
C THR A 92 3.24 -11.29 8.29
N LEU A 93 2.85 -11.81 7.14
CA LEU A 93 3.71 -11.96 5.97
C LEU A 93 3.13 -11.16 4.82
N ALA A 94 3.85 -10.11 4.40
CA ALA A 94 3.51 -9.32 3.22
C ALA A 94 4.42 -9.74 2.05
N VAL A 95 3.83 -10.02 0.89
CA VAL A 95 4.53 -10.31 -0.36
C VAL A 95 4.22 -9.21 -1.37
N PHE A 96 5.28 -8.56 -1.83
CA PHE A 96 5.22 -7.39 -2.71
C PHE A 96 5.59 -7.78 -4.14
N CYS A 97 4.66 -7.50 -5.06
CA CYS A 97 4.82 -7.70 -6.49
C CYS A 97 5.07 -6.34 -7.17
N THR A 98 6.29 -6.14 -7.62
CA THR A 98 6.76 -4.91 -8.29
C THR A 98 7.26 -5.28 -9.69
N PRO A 99 6.92 -4.49 -10.72
CA PRO A 99 7.65 -4.49 -11.99
C PRO A 99 9.18 -4.43 -11.78
N GLY A 100 9.93 -4.98 -12.73
CA GLY A 100 11.40 -4.87 -12.73
C GLY A 100 11.84 -3.41 -12.77
N SER A 101 12.96 -3.08 -12.11
CA SER A 101 13.48 -1.70 -12.06
C SER A 101 13.90 -1.15 -13.43
N ASP A 102 14.14 -2.03 -14.41
CA ASP A 102 14.40 -1.70 -15.81
C ASP A 102 13.13 -1.29 -16.56
N LYS A 103 11.95 -1.63 -16.06
CA LYS A 103 10.66 -1.37 -16.70
C LYS A 103 10.14 0.02 -16.40
N GLU A 104 9.50 0.58 -17.41
CA GLU A 104 8.72 1.81 -17.29
C GLU A 104 7.31 1.47 -16.83
N VAL A 105 6.78 2.28 -15.93
CA VAL A 105 5.40 2.23 -15.47
C VAL A 105 4.69 3.45 -16.05
N GLN A 106 3.58 3.22 -16.72
CA GLN A 106 2.76 4.27 -17.32
C GLN A 106 1.32 3.77 -17.47
N PRO A 107 0.34 4.68 -17.61
CA PRO A 107 -1.00 4.31 -18.02
C PRO A 107 -1.00 3.43 -19.27
N VAL A 108 -1.80 2.37 -19.25
CA VAL A 108 -2.11 1.53 -20.42
C VAL A 108 -2.87 2.40 -21.43
N GLU A 109 -2.42 2.42 -22.69
CA GLU A 109 -2.93 3.37 -23.70
C GLU A 109 -4.43 3.18 -23.96
N GLU A 110 -4.91 1.94 -23.93
CA GLU A 110 -6.33 1.59 -24.10
C GLU A 110 -7.23 2.10 -22.97
N LEU A 111 -6.65 2.52 -21.84
CA LEU A 111 -7.37 3.10 -20.70
C LEU A 111 -7.36 4.64 -20.71
N ILE A 112 -6.79 5.25 -21.75
CA ILE A 112 -6.75 6.69 -21.98
C ILE A 112 -7.75 7.04 -23.09
N GLY A 113 -8.55 8.08 -22.88
CA GLY A 113 -9.50 8.58 -23.87
C GLY A 113 -10.03 9.95 -23.50
N GLU A 114 -10.96 10.48 -24.30
CA GLU A 114 -11.52 11.83 -24.08
C GLU A 114 -12.14 12.00 -22.68
N ASN A 115 -12.86 10.98 -22.20
CA ASN A 115 -13.50 10.99 -20.88
C ASN A 115 -12.56 10.60 -19.73
N ARG A 116 -11.33 10.17 -20.03
CA ARG A 116 -10.30 9.85 -19.04
C ARG A 116 -8.93 10.19 -19.64
N PRO A 117 -8.52 11.48 -19.59
CA PRO A 117 -7.22 11.88 -20.09
C PRO A 117 -6.11 11.17 -19.28
N ARG A 118 -4.90 11.19 -19.81
CA ARG A 118 -3.73 10.66 -19.10
C ARG A 118 -3.55 11.42 -17.79
N LEU A 119 -3.57 10.72 -16.66
CA LEU A 119 -3.42 11.32 -15.32
C LEU A 119 -1.99 11.21 -14.78
N TYR A 120 -1.20 10.27 -15.30
CA TYR A 120 0.14 9.98 -14.81
C TYR A 120 1.16 9.99 -15.95
N LYS A 121 2.34 10.52 -15.66
CA LYS A 121 3.48 10.46 -16.56
C LYS A 121 4.12 9.07 -16.52
N LYS A 122 4.87 8.77 -17.58
CA LYS A 122 5.74 7.60 -17.63
C LYS A 122 6.87 7.76 -16.60
N VAL A 123 7.05 6.76 -15.74
CA VAL A 123 8.07 6.74 -14.70
C VAL A 123 8.93 5.49 -14.82
N LYS A 124 10.25 5.65 -14.65
CA LYS A 124 11.19 4.54 -14.54
C LYS A 124 11.67 4.46 -13.10
N ASN A 125 11.87 3.24 -12.60
CA ASN A 125 12.37 3.00 -11.25
C ASN A 125 11.52 3.67 -10.14
N TYR A 126 10.20 3.48 -10.22
CA TYR A 126 9.23 4.14 -9.33
C TYR A 126 9.48 3.86 -7.84
N VAL A 127 10.11 2.73 -7.49
CA VAL A 127 10.45 2.38 -6.11
C VAL A 127 11.39 3.42 -5.47
N ASP A 128 12.34 3.98 -6.23
CA ASP A 128 13.24 5.02 -5.72
C ASP A 128 12.49 6.34 -5.49
N ILE A 129 11.65 6.72 -6.45
CA ILE A 129 10.74 7.88 -6.32
C ILE A 129 9.85 7.70 -5.09
N PHE A 130 9.36 6.47 -4.87
CA PHE A 130 8.55 6.12 -3.72
C PHE A 130 9.27 6.42 -2.41
N PHE A 131 10.46 5.88 -2.21
CA PHE A 131 11.19 6.05 -0.95
C PHE A 131 11.65 7.50 -0.72
N GLN A 132 12.07 8.21 -1.77
CA GLN A 132 12.44 9.63 -1.68
C GLN A 132 11.29 10.51 -1.17
N ASN A 133 10.07 10.29 -1.69
CA ASN A 133 8.89 11.06 -1.26
C ASN A 133 8.36 10.59 0.10
N TYR A 134 8.37 9.28 0.35
CA TYR A 134 7.88 8.69 1.60
C TYR A 134 8.66 9.15 2.84
N GLN A 135 9.98 9.33 2.70
CA GLN A 135 10.84 9.86 3.77
C GLN A 135 10.52 11.33 4.10
N GLN A 136 10.06 12.09 3.11
CA GLN A 136 9.62 13.48 3.27
C GLN A 136 8.17 13.60 3.77
N GLY A 137 7.49 12.48 4.03
CA GLY A 137 6.07 12.48 4.43
C GLY A 137 5.10 12.83 3.29
N LYS A 138 5.57 12.85 2.04
CA LYS A 138 4.74 13.14 0.86
C LYS A 138 4.07 11.87 0.36
N ARG A 139 2.88 11.99 -0.24
CA ARG A 139 2.23 10.90 -0.96
C ARG A 139 3.02 10.61 -2.25
N PRO A 140 3.67 9.44 -2.41
CA PRO A 140 4.63 9.30 -3.50
C PRO A 140 4.04 9.29 -4.90
N ILE A 141 2.80 8.82 -5.07
CA ILE A 141 2.12 8.81 -6.36
C ILE A 141 1.90 10.20 -6.95
N GLU A 142 1.89 11.26 -6.12
CA GLU A 142 1.80 12.64 -6.59
C GLU A 142 2.99 13.02 -7.47
N ALA A 143 4.17 12.44 -7.22
CA ALA A 143 5.34 12.68 -8.05
C ALA A 143 5.20 12.08 -9.47
N ALA A 144 4.23 11.19 -9.69
CA ALA A 144 3.93 10.58 -10.98
C ALA A 144 2.74 11.23 -11.71
N LYS A 145 1.99 12.13 -11.07
CA LYS A 145 0.90 12.85 -11.74
C LYS A 145 1.41 13.83 -12.79
N ILE A 146 0.55 14.13 -13.78
CA ILE A 146 0.73 15.20 -14.77
C ILE A 146 0.26 16.54 -14.16
#